data_AF-A0A8H6TKF9-F1
#
_entry.id   AF-A0A8H6TKF9-F1
#
_cell.length_a   1.000
_cell.length_b   1.000
_cell.length_c   1.000
_cell.angle_alpha   90.00
_cell.angle_beta   90.00
_cell.angle_gamma   90.00
#
_symmetry.space_group_name_H-M   'P 1'
#
loop_
_entity.id
_entity.type
_entity.pdbx_description
1 polymer ?
#
loop_
_entity_poly.entity_id
_entity_poly.type
_entity_poly.pdbx_seq_one_letter_code
_entity_poly.pdbx_strand_id
1 'polypeptide(L)'
;MEAVFDNKSNVLNAHIRAAHDNSVLYTLRTNFGYRGRKDTILCDANPAPGAPSATVGVIHWQDKSLEIMGHRKPCADLKRQAGKFFNRTKHWRWAQDRKDYQILYDDEEWKATLNQNMLIAGRFCVPRPHLFSKQPPTLLHLTQTALAEDEIFLILVFIYCETKRQDRTNSSIGDPGGW
;
A
#
# COMPACT_ATOMS: atom_id res chain seq x y z
N MET A 1 -8.54 5.71 -10.64
CA MET A 1 -8.58 6.60 -9.47
C MET A 1 -7.27 7.34 -9.36
N GLU A 2 -7.32 8.66 -9.21
CA GLU A 2 -6.17 9.48 -8.85
C GLU A 2 -6.45 10.13 -7.50
N ALA A 3 -5.53 9.97 -6.56
CA ALA A 3 -5.73 10.35 -5.18
C ALA A 3 -4.45 10.85 -4.50
N VAL A 4 -4.63 11.67 -3.48
CA VAL A 4 -3.58 12.31 -2.71
C VAL A 4 -3.73 11.96 -1.23
N PHE A 5 -2.63 11.67 -0.56
CA PHE A 5 -2.62 11.50 0.89
C PHE A 5 -2.43 12.87 1.54
N ASP A 6 -3.36 13.27 2.40
CA ASP A 6 -3.31 14.60 3.02
C ASP A 6 -2.23 14.74 4.12
N ASN A 7 -1.68 13.61 4.59
CA ASN A 7 -0.60 13.58 5.57
C ASN A 7 0.75 13.23 4.95
N LYS A 8 1.23 14.09 4.03
CA LYS A 8 2.57 14.09 3.39
C LYS A 8 3.22 12.69 3.36
N SER A 9 4.22 12.44 4.22
CA SER A 9 4.97 11.18 4.29
C SER A 9 4.40 10.13 5.24
N ASN A 10 3.44 10.49 6.10
CA ASN A 10 2.81 9.56 7.03
C ASN A 10 1.60 8.87 6.38
N VAL A 11 1.92 7.89 5.53
CA VAL A 11 0.94 7.08 4.80
C VAL A 11 0.10 6.16 5.69
N LEU A 12 0.38 6.12 7.01
CA LEU A 12 -0.28 5.23 7.96
C LEU A 12 -1.44 5.89 8.70
N ASN A 13 -1.50 7.22 8.72
CA ASN A 13 -2.57 8.00 9.33
C ASN A 13 -2.88 9.20 8.42
N ALA A 14 -3.72 8.98 7.41
CA ALA A 14 -4.00 9.94 6.37
C ALA A 14 -5.42 9.76 5.83
N HIS A 15 -6.00 10.81 5.28
CA HIS A 15 -7.10 10.67 4.34
C HIS A 15 -6.54 10.51 2.94
N ILE A 16 -7.09 9.55 2.20
CA ILE A 16 -6.89 9.41 0.76
C ILE A 16 -7.99 10.23 0.10
N ARG A 17 -7.60 11.31 -0.56
CA ARG A 17 -8.51 12.28 -1.16
C ARG A 17 -8.47 12.20 -2.67
N ALA A 18 -9.60 12.29 -3.34
CA ALA A 18 -9.65 12.37 -4.78
C ALA A 18 -8.91 13.63 -5.27
N ALA A 19 -8.07 13.49 -6.30
CA ALA A 19 -7.25 14.59 -6.78
C ALA A 19 -8.05 15.71 -7.47
N HIS A 20 -9.23 15.40 -8.01
CA HIS A 20 -10.02 16.32 -8.83
C HIS A 20 -10.95 17.24 -8.03
N ASP A 21 -11.51 16.76 -6.90
CA ASP A 21 -12.49 17.51 -6.10
C ASP A 21 -12.15 17.54 -4.59
N ASN A 22 -11.04 16.92 -4.19
CA ASN A 22 -10.56 16.85 -2.80
C ASN A 22 -11.53 16.12 -1.83
N SER A 23 -12.51 15.39 -2.36
CA SER A 23 -13.40 14.53 -1.58
C SER A 23 -12.61 13.42 -0.89
N VAL A 24 -13.00 13.04 0.33
CA VAL A 24 -12.36 11.92 1.03
C VAL A 24 -12.91 10.63 0.42
N LEU A 25 -12.01 9.81 -0.13
CA LEU A 25 -12.34 8.48 -0.65
C LEU A 25 -12.18 7.44 0.45
N TYR A 26 -11.03 7.47 1.13
CA TYR A 26 -10.74 6.56 2.22
C TYR A 26 -10.06 7.26 3.39
N THR A 27 -10.18 6.67 4.57
CA THR A 27 -9.46 7.09 5.78
C THR A 27 -8.57 5.96 6.27
N LEU A 28 -7.28 6.26 6.48
CA LEU A 28 -6.31 5.35 7.08
C LEU A 28 -6.07 5.70 8.54
N ARG A 29 -6.17 4.70 9.41
CA ARG A 29 -5.82 4.81 10.83
C ARG A 29 -4.94 3.65 11.24
N THR A 30 -3.86 3.94 11.94
CA THR A 30 -2.98 2.90 12.49
C THR A 30 -3.07 2.86 14.00
N ASN A 31 -3.36 1.67 14.54
CA ASN A 31 -3.33 1.44 15.97
C ASN A 31 -1.96 0.87 16.37
N PHE A 32 -1.44 1.35 17.51
CA PHE A 32 -0.18 0.90 18.08
C PHE A 32 -0.45 0.17 19.41
N GLY A 33 0.33 -0.88 19.66
CA GLY A 33 0.34 -1.59 20.93
C GLY A 33 1.75 -1.63 21.53
N TYR A 34 1.92 -2.41 22.58
CA TYR A 34 3.19 -2.55 23.30
C TYR A 34 4.36 -3.02 22.40
N ARG A 35 4.08 -3.80 21.35
CA ARG A 35 5.07 -4.31 20.38
C ARG A 35 5.14 -3.47 19.09
N GLY A 36 4.80 -2.19 19.17
CA GLY A 36 4.77 -1.30 18.02
C GLY A 36 3.46 -1.39 17.22
N ARG A 37 3.55 -1.28 15.89
CA ARG A 37 2.38 -1.21 15.01
C ARG A 37 1.53 -2.50 15.11
N LYS A 38 0.24 -2.36 15.44
CA LYS A 38 -0.69 -3.48 15.56
C LYS A 38 -1.42 -3.72 14.24
N ASP A 39 -2.22 -2.75 13.83
CA ASP A 39 -3.00 -2.80 12.59
C ASP A 39 -3.06 -1.42 11.93
N THR A 40 -3.22 -1.41 10.60
CA THR A 40 -3.59 -0.22 9.82
C THR A 40 -4.90 -0.51 9.13
N ILE A 41 -5.91 0.30 9.41
CA ILE A 41 -7.28 0.12 8.98
C ILE A 41 -7.56 1.13 7.87
N LEU A 42 -8.10 0.66 6.75
CA LEU A 42 -8.62 1.43 5.63
C LEU A 42 -10.14 1.43 5.70
N CYS A 43 -10.73 2.61 5.90
CA CYS A 43 -12.18 2.80 5.90
C CYS A 43 -12.62 3.52 4.64
N ASP A 44 -13.70 3.07 4.02
CA ASP A 44 -14.45 3.83 3.01
C ASP A 44 -15.14 5.01 3.68
N ALA A 45 -14.92 6.21 3.14
CA ALA A 45 -15.53 7.43 3.66
C ALA A 45 -16.97 7.62 3.16
N ASN A 46 -17.38 6.92 2.10
CA ASN A 46 -18.70 7.00 1.51
C ASN A 46 -19.29 5.59 1.31
N PRO A 47 -19.47 4.82 2.40
CA PRO A 47 -19.93 3.44 2.30
C PRO A 47 -21.32 3.37 1.65
N ALA A 48 -21.51 2.37 0.78
CA ALA A 48 -22.79 2.15 0.14
C ALA A 48 -23.92 1.94 1.19
N PRO A 49 -25.14 2.42 0.95
CA PRO A 49 -26.27 2.18 1.85
C PRO A 49 -26.45 0.68 2.12
N GLY A 50 -26.46 0.30 3.40
CA GLY A 50 -26.56 -1.09 3.83
C GLY A 50 -25.24 -1.86 3.88
N ALA A 51 -24.09 -1.22 3.64
CA ALA A 51 -22.79 -1.85 3.86
C ALA A 51 -22.62 -2.29 5.32
N PRO A 52 -22.14 -3.52 5.57
CA PRO A 52 -22.05 -4.07 6.93
C PRO A 52 -21.00 -3.37 7.79
N SER A 53 -20.02 -2.70 7.16
CA SER A 53 -18.96 -1.95 7.82
C SER A 53 -18.38 -0.93 6.85
N ALA A 54 -17.94 0.22 7.38
CA ALA A 54 -17.12 1.16 6.63
C ALA A 54 -15.67 0.66 6.47
N THR A 55 -15.24 -0.35 7.25
CA THR A 55 -13.90 -0.93 7.11
C THR A 55 -13.85 -1.83 5.88
N VAL A 56 -13.04 -1.43 4.90
CA VAL A 56 -12.89 -2.15 3.63
C VAL A 56 -11.60 -2.96 3.56
N GLY A 57 -10.60 -2.60 4.37
CA GLY A 57 -9.34 -3.33 4.42
C GLY A 57 -8.53 -3.11 5.69
N VAL A 58 -7.71 -4.09 6.06
CA VAL A 58 -6.83 -4.03 7.23
C VAL A 58 -5.47 -4.67 6.92
N ILE A 59 -4.38 -3.99 7.30
CA ILE A 59 -3.06 -4.58 7.41
C ILE A 59 -2.86 -5.00 8.86
N HIS A 60 -2.79 -6.29 9.12
CA HIS A 60 -2.45 -6.84 10.43
C HIS A 60 -0.93 -7.04 10.50
N TRP A 61 -0.22 -6.10 11.13
CA TRP A 61 1.25 -6.03 11.06
C TRP A 61 1.95 -7.15 11.81
N GLN A 62 1.43 -7.50 12.98
CA GLN A 62 2.03 -8.52 13.85
C GLN A 62 1.95 -9.91 13.20
N ASP A 63 0.79 -10.22 12.63
CA ASP A 63 0.52 -11.51 11.99
C ASP A 63 0.92 -11.53 10.51
N LYS A 64 1.37 -10.40 9.97
CA LYS A 64 1.76 -10.21 8.57
C LYS A 64 0.68 -10.73 7.61
N SER A 65 -0.55 -10.24 7.77
CA SER A 65 -1.70 -10.62 6.94
C SER A 65 -2.47 -9.41 6.47
N LEU A 66 -3.14 -9.53 5.32
CA LEU A 66 -4.09 -8.55 4.81
C LEU A 66 -5.51 -9.05 4.98
N GLU A 67 -6.42 -8.14 5.25
CA GLU A 67 -7.86 -8.38 5.27
C GLU A 67 -8.54 -7.43 4.29
N ILE A 68 -9.46 -7.94 3.47
CA ILE A 68 -10.25 -7.16 2.52
C ILE A 68 -11.69 -7.62 2.63
N MET A 69 -12.61 -6.70 2.89
CA MET A 69 -14.04 -6.97 3.06
C MET A 69 -14.31 -8.15 4.02
N GLY A 70 -13.59 -8.22 5.14
CA GLY A 70 -13.71 -9.28 6.15
C GLY A 70 -13.00 -10.59 5.83
N HIS A 71 -12.43 -10.75 4.64
CA HIS A 71 -11.64 -11.93 4.27
C HIS A 71 -10.16 -11.71 4.55
N ARG A 72 -9.60 -12.50 5.48
CA ARG A 72 -8.21 -12.37 5.93
C ARG A 72 -7.31 -13.44 5.34
N LYS A 73 -6.13 -13.03 4.84
CA LYS A 73 -5.11 -13.90 4.23
C LYS A 73 -3.69 -13.53 4.66
N PRO A 74 -2.84 -14.50 5.04
CA PRO A 74 -1.42 -14.26 5.30
C PRO A 74 -0.71 -13.66 4.08
N CYS A 75 0.14 -12.65 4.28
CA CYS A 75 0.93 -12.08 3.20
C CYS A 75 1.84 -13.11 2.53
N ALA A 76 2.21 -14.19 3.22
CA ALA A 76 2.98 -15.29 2.66
C ALA A 76 2.24 -16.01 1.52
N ASP A 77 0.92 -16.13 1.62
CA ASP A 77 0.08 -16.79 0.61
C ASP A 77 -0.23 -15.86 -0.56
N LEU A 78 -0.23 -14.55 -0.28
CA LEU A 78 -0.51 -13.49 -1.25
C LEU A 78 0.72 -13.13 -2.09
N LYS A 79 1.93 -13.43 -1.61
CA LYS A 79 3.18 -13.03 -2.25
C LYS A 79 3.95 -14.24 -2.78
N ARG A 80 4.44 -14.14 -4.01
CA ARG A 80 5.44 -15.08 -4.54
C ARG A 80 6.65 -14.31 -5.03
N GLN A 81 7.82 -14.93 -4.90
CA GLN A 81 9.02 -14.45 -5.55
C GLN A 81 9.20 -15.23 -6.85
N ALA A 82 9.38 -14.52 -7.96
CA ALA A 82 9.72 -15.10 -9.24
C ALA A 82 11.11 -14.61 -9.66
N GLY A 83 11.82 -15.43 -10.45
CA GLY A 83 13.14 -15.11 -11.01
C GLY A 83 14.33 -15.75 -10.31
N LYS A 84 15.51 -15.67 -10.96
CA LYS A 84 16.79 -16.25 -10.48
C LYS A 84 17.69 -15.15 -9.92
N PHE A 85 18.47 -15.49 -8.88
CA PHE A 85 19.56 -14.74 -8.21
C PHE A 85 19.46 -13.21 -8.19
N PHE A 86 19.64 -12.53 -9.34
CA PHE A 86 19.68 -11.07 -9.48
C PHE A 86 18.36 -10.41 -9.91
N ASN A 87 17.38 -11.15 -10.46
CA ASN A 87 16.11 -10.61 -10.94
C ASN A 87 14.92 -11.15 -10.12
N ARG A 88 14.98 -11.04 -8.78
CA ARG A 88 13.88 -11.46 -7.90
C ARG A 88 12.77 -10.42 -7.92
N THR A 89 11.69 -10.71 -8.63
CA THR A 89 10.48 -9.88 -8.65
C THR A 89 9.47 -10.39 -7.63
N LYS A 90 8.80 -9.46 -6.93
CA LYS A 90 7.73 -9.79 -5.99
C LYS A 90 6.40 -9.66 -6.70
N HIS A 91 5.68 -10.77 -6.78
CA HIS A 91 4.34 -10.81 -7.34
C HIS A 91 3.34 -10.95 -6.20
N TRP A 92 2.26 -10.18 -6.27
CA TRP A 92 1.19 -10.11 -5.29
C TRP A 92 -0.13 -10.42 -5.97
N ARG A 93 -0.89 -11.36 -5.40
CA ARG A 93 -2.19 -11.77 -5.93
C ARG A 93 -3.15 -12.08 -4.80
N TRP A 94 -4.36 -11.51 -4.85
CA TRP A 94 -5.36 -11.69 -3.81
C TRP A 94 -5.97 -13.10 -3.78
N ALA A 95 -6.36 -13.63 -4.94
CA ALA A 95 -6.94 -14.97 -5.11
C ALA A 95 -6.55 -15.54 -6.48
N GLN A 96 -6.68 -16.86 -6.67
CA GLN A 96 -6.16 -17.53 -7.87
C GLN A 96 -6.76 -17.04 -9.18
N ASP A 97 -8.04 -16.67 -9.14
CA ASP A 97 -8.86 -16.10 -10.21
C ASP A 97 -8.64 -14.59 -10.41
N ARG A 98 -7.75 -13.97 -9.63
CA ARG A 98 -7.48 -12.53 -9.67
C ARG A 98 -6.14 -12.20 -10.31
N LYS A 99 -6.02 -10.94 -10.69
CA LYS A 99 -4.83 -10.38 -11.34
C LYS A 99 -3.58 -10.59 -10.46
N ASP A 100 -2.48 -10.91 -11.12
CA ASP A 100 -1.18 -11.11 -10.51
C ASP A 100 -0.28 -9.90 -10.75
N TYR A 101 -0.10 -9.10 -9.71
CA TYR A 101 0.60 -7.81 -9.81
C TYR A 101 2.07 -7.97 -9.49
N GLN A 102 2.93 -7.59 -10.40
CA GLN A 102 4.34 -7.39 -10.11
C GLN A 102 4.51 -6.04 -9.40
N ILE A 103 5.05 -6.05 -8.18
CA ILE A 103 5.29 -4.85 -7.38
C ILE A 103 6.78 -4.55 -7.37
N LEU A 104 7.14 -3.37 -7.87
CA LEU A 104 8.53 -2.90 -7.93
C LEU A 104 8.62 -1.47 -7.37
N TYR A 105 9.75 -1.17 -6.73
CA TYR A 105 10.09 0.19 -6.31
C TYR A 105 11.25 0.66 -7.17
N ASP A 106 11.03 1.73 -7.92
CA ASP A 106 12.01 2.31 -8.84
C ASP A 106 11.69 3.80 -9.03
N ASP A 107 12.72 4.62 -9.23
CA ASP A 107 12.59 6.07 -9.41
C ASP A 107 11.71 6.76 -8.34
N GLU A 108 11.95 6.39 -7.08
CA GLU A 108 11.20 6.84 -5.89
C GLU A 108 9.69 6.52 -5.88
N GLU A 109 9.24 5.65 -6.78
CA GLU A 109 7.84 5.28 -6.97
C GLU A 109 7.65 3.77 -6.81
N TRP A 110 6.56 3.37 -6.14
CA TRP A 110 6.06 2.00 -6.23
C TRP A 110 5.18 1.83 -7.46
N LYS A 111 5.48 0.84 -8.29
CA LYS A 111 4.70 0.49 -9.48
C LYS A 111 4.12 -0.91 -9.32
N ALA A 112 2.82 -1.04 -9.58
CA ALA A 112 2.14 -2.31 -9.75
C ALA A 112 1.88 -2.54 -11.23
N THR A 113 2.45 -3.62 -11.78
CA THR A 113 2.36 -3.93 -13.20
C THR A 113 1.74 -5.30 -13.45
N LEU A 114 1.17 -5.45 -14.65
CA LEU A 114 0.57 -6.69 -15.17
C LEU A 114 1.29 -7.06 -16.46
N ASN A 115 1.13 -8.32 -16.88
CA ASN A 115 1.63 -8.84 -18.17
C ASN A 115 3.12 -8.52 -18.40
N GLN A 116 3.99 -8.85 -17.43
CA GLN A 116 5.44 -8.62 -17.51
C GLN A 116 5.82 -7.15 -17.78
N ASN A 117 5.27 -6.23 -16.99
CA ASN A 117 5.49 -4.77 -17.09
C ASN A 117 4.85 -4.07 -18.29
N MET A 118 4.05 -4.76 -19.12
CA MET A 118 3.38 -4.13 -20.25
C MET A 118 2.23 -3.20 -19.86
N LEU A 119 1.59 -3.45 -18.72
CA LEU A 119 0.46 -2.65 -18.24
C LEU A 119 0.71 -2.18 -16.81
N ILE A 120 0.49 -0.88 -16.56
CA ILE A 120 0.60 -0.30 -15.22
C ILE A 120 -0.80 -0.26 -14.60
N ALA A 121 -0.98 -1.04 -13.55
CA ALA A 121 -2.22 -1.10 -12.77
C ALA A 121 -2.25 -0.05 -11.67
N GLY A 122 -1.08 0.35 -11.16
CA GLY A 122 -1.02 1.34 -10.11
C GLY A 122 0.38 1.92 -9.92
N ARG A 123 0.39 3.12 -9.35
CA ARG A 123 1.55 3.93 -9.04
C ARG A 123 1.34 4.56 -7.66
N PHE A 124 2.37 4.54 -6.84
CA PHE A 124 2.35 5.14 -5.52
C PHE A 124 3.67 5.86 -5.25
N CYS A 125 3.62 7.19 -5.37
CA CYS A 125 4.76 8.08 -5.18
C CYS A 125 4.77 8.57 -3.74
N VAL A 126 5.82 8.22 -3.00
CA VAL A 126 5.99 8.65 -1.60
C VAL A 126 7.30 9.44 -1.52
N PRO A 127 7.23 10.78 -1.56
CA PRO A 127 8.43 11.62 -1.60
C PRO A 127 9.31 11.42 -0.38
N ARG A 128 10.63 11.37 -0.62
CA ARG A 128 11.58 11.35 0.49
C ARG A 128 11.68 12.72 1.15
N PRO A 129 11.83 12.77 2.48
CA PRO A 129 12.00 14.03 3.17
C PRO A 129 13.34 14.66 2.82
N HIS A 130 13.33 15.77 2.08
CA HIS A 130 14.48 16.66 1.92
C HIS A 130 14.45 17.76 2.99
N LEU A 131 15.61 18.04 3.60
CA LEU A 131 15.76 18.94 4.75
C LEU A 131 15.43 20.42 4.45
N PHE A 132 15.31 20.83 3.19
CA PHE A 132 15.17 22.25 2.81
C PHE A 132 14.21 22.54 1.65
N SER A 133 13.44 21.56 1.17
CA SER A 133 12.46 21.77 0.10
C SER A 133 11.04 21.42 0.54
N LYS A 134 10.05 22.07 -0.08
CA LYS A 134 8.65 21.68 0.07
C LYS A 134 8.51 20.25 -0.46
N GLN A 135 8.15 19.32 0.42
CA GLN A 135 7.89 17.94 0.02
C GLN A 135 6.68 17.90 -0.90
N PRO A 136 6.77 17.25 -2.08
CA PRO A 136 5.60 16.97 -2.87
C PRO A 136 4.59 16.13 -2.05
N PRO A 137 3.30 16.17 -2.41
CA PRO A 137 2.33 15.31 -1.77
C PRO A 137 2.59 13.84 -2.14
N THR A 138 2.15 12.93 -1.27
CA THR A 138 2.12 11.50 -1.62
C THR A 138 0.95 11.25 -2.57
N LEU A 139 1.24 10.67 -3.73
CA LEU A 139 0.29 10.46 -4.83
C LEU A 139 0.02 8.97 -5.04
N LEU A 140 -1.24 8.64 -5.23
CA LEU A 140 -1.72 7.31 -5.60
C LEU A 140 -2.48 7.41 -6.91
N HIS A 141 -2.03 6.70 -7.92
CA HIS A 141 -2.73 6.56 -9.19
C HIS A 141 -3.00 5.09 -9.45
N LEU A 142 -4.27 4.70 -9.47
CA LEU A 142 -4.71 3.34 -9.81
C LEU A 142 -5.45 3.39 -11.15
N THR A 143 -5.01 2.57 -12.10
CA THR A 143 -5.79 2.33 -13.32
C THR A 143 -7.07 1.63 -12.92
N GLN A 144 -8.21 2.12 -13.43
CA GLN A 144 -9.53 1.64 -13.04
C GLN A 144 -9.59 0.10 -13.11
N THR A 145 -9.78 -0.54 -11.95
CA THR A 145 -9.97 -1.98 -11.87
C THR A 145 -11.45 -2.28 -12.07
N ALA A 146 -11.77 -3.44 -12.65
CA ALA A 146 -13.16 -3.87 -12.79
C ALA A 146 -13.82 -4.20 -11.44
N LEU A 147 -13.02 -4.40 -10.39
CA LEU A 147 -13.46 -4.89 -9.08
C LEU A 147 -12.84 -4.05 -7.95
N ALA A 148 -13.67 -3.65 -6.98
CA ALA A 148 -13.29 -2.81 -5.84
C ALA A 148 -12.25 -3.50 -4.92
N GLU A 149 -12.35 -4.82 -4.74
CA GLU A 149 -11.38 -5.57 -3.95
C GLU A 149 -9.96 -5.48 -4.52
N ASP A 150 -9.80 -5.40 -5.85
CA ASP A 150 -8.46 -5.26 -6.47
C ASP A 150 -7.87 -3.87 -6.19
N GLU A 151 -8.72 -2.84 -6.13
CA GLU A 151 -8.33 -1.48 -5.76
C GLU A 151 -7.84 -1.46 -4.30
N ILE A 152 -8.66 -1.97 -3.38
CA ILE A 152 -8.33 -2.07 -1.96
C ILE A 152 -7.06 -2.90 -1.77
N PHE A 153 -6.93 -4.02 -2.48
CA PHE A 153 -5.75 -4.86 -2.42
C PHE A 153 -4.48 -4.08 -2.80
N LEU A 154 -4.51 -3.33 -3.91
CA LEU A 154 -3.36 -2.53 -4.34
C LEU A 154 -3.04 -1.41 -3.34
N ILE A 155 -4.04 -0.72 -2.78
CA ILE A 155 -3.83 0.29 -1.73
C ILE A 155 -3.09 -0.32 -0.54
N LEU A 156 -3.60 -1.44 0.00
CA LEU A 156 -3.00 -2.10 1.15
C LEU A 156 -1.59 -2.63 0.85
N VAL A 157 -1.36 -3.19 -0.35
CA VAL A 157 -0.05 -3.69 -0.77
C VAL A 157 0.96 -2.56 -0.91
N PHE A 158 0.57 -1.41 -1.47
CA PHE A 158 1.45 -0.25 -1.57
C PHE A 158 1.82 0.31 -0.21
N ILE A 159 0.84 0.49 0.69
CA ILE A 159 1.10 0.95 2.06
C ILE A 159 1.98 -0.06 2.79
N TYR A 160 1.71 -1.37 2.68
CA TYR A 160 2.52 -2.42 3.29
C TYR A 160 3.97 -2.35 2.79
N CYS A 161 4.17 -2.29 1.47
CA CYS A 161 5.49 -2.26 0.85
C CYS A 161 6.28 -1.00 1.23
N GLU A 162 5.66 0.17 1.14
CA GLU A 162 6.30 1.44 1.50
C GLU A 162 6.70 1.45 2.96
N THR A 163 5.81 1.04 3.84
CA THR A 163 6.08 1.02 5.27
C THR A 163 7.24 0.08 5.59
N LYS A 164 7.27 -1.12 4.98
CA LYS A 164 8.39 -2.05 5.13
C LYS A 164 9.70 -1.49 4.58
N ARG A 165 9.67 -0.62 3.56
CA ARG A 165 10.86 0.06 3.02
C ARG A 165 11.34 1.14 3.99
N GLN A 166 10.45 1.97 4.51
CA GLN A 166 10.78 2.98 5.52
C GLN A 166 11.36 2.34 6.80
N ASP A 167 10.75 1.25 7.29
CA ASP A 167 11.25 0.50 8.45
C ASP A 167 12.70 0.02 8.20
N ARG A 168 13.02 -0.44 6.99
CA ARG A 168 14.39 -0.88 6.62
C ARG A 168 15.38 0.28 6.57
N THR A 169 14.99 1.40 5.96
CA THR A 169 15.83 2.60 5.87
C THR A 169 16.12 3.17 7.25
N ASN A 170 15.13 3.22 8.14
CA ASN A 170 15.30 3.72 9.50
C ASN A 170 16.19 2.79 10.33
N SER A 171 16.06 1.47 10.17
CA SER A 171 16.98 0.52 10.83
C SER A 171 18.42 0.62 10.32
N SER A 172 18.64 0.92 9.03
CA SER A 172 20.00 1.11 8.49
C SER A 172 20.68 2.42 8.90
N ILE A 173 19.91 3.42 9.36
CA ILE A 173 20.46 4.68 9.91
C ILE A 173 20.89 4.50 11.37
N GLY A 174 20.42 3.44 12.04
CA GLY A 174 20.78 3.11 13.42
C GLY A 174 22.00 2.20 13.57
N ASP A 175 22.67 1.80 12.48
CA ASP A 175 23.78 0.85 12.54
C ASP A 175 25.09 1.45 11.99
N PRO A 176 25.93 2.08 12.83
CA PRO A 176 27.32 2.33 12.51
C PRO A 176 28.11 1.03 12.75
N GLY A 177 27.89 0.04 11.88
CA GLY A 177 28.74 -1.16 11.78
C GLY A 177 28.09 -2.46 12.21
N GLY A 178 27.84 -3.34 11.22
CA GLY A 178 27.31 -4.66 11.51
C GLY A 178 27.24 -5.61 10.30
N TRP A 179 28.37 -5.79 9.61
CA TRP A 179 28.78 -6.91 8.73
C TRP A 179 27.78 -7.46 7.69
#